data_AF-A0A829N2Q8-F1
#
_entry.id   AF-A0A829N2Q8-F1
#
_cell.length_a   1.000
_cell.length_b   1.000
_cell.length_c   1.000
_cell.angle_alpha   90.00
_cell.angle_beta   90.00
_cell.angle_gamma   90.00
#
_symmetry.space_group_name_H-M   'P 1'
#
loop_
_entity.id
_entity.type
_entity.pdbx_description
1 polymer ?
#
loop_
_entity_poly.entity_id
_entity_poly.type
_entity_poly.pdbx_seq_one_letter_code
_entity_poly.pdbx_strand_id
1 'polypeptide(L)' 'MGSQKVESDAVNHPQHYTSHPSGVECITITEHMGFNLGNAVKYIWRADLKADAIEDLKKARWYLDRELKRRGAE' A
#
# COMPACT_ATOMS: atom_id res chain seq x y z
N MET A 1 -25.57 -18.62 -19.01
CA MET A 1 -24.38 -18.09 -18.34
C MET A 1 -24.57 -16.59 -18.16
N GLY A 2 -24.84 -16.13 -16.93
CA GLY A 2 -24.83 -14.70 -16.62
C GLY A 2 -23.41 -14.32 -16.21
N SER A 3 -22.77 -13.42 -16.95
CA SER A 3 -21.52 -12.80 -16.50
C SER A 3 -21.81 -12.01 -15.23
N GLN A 4 -21.33 -12.50 -14.09
CA GLN A 4 -21.26 -11.70 -12.88
C GLN A 4 -20.18 -10.63 -13.10
N LYS A 5 -20.64 -9.38 -13.19
CA LYS A 5 -19.79 -8.20 -13.09
C LYS A 5 -19.25 -8.21 -11.66
N VAL A 6 -17.96 -8.49 -11.49
CA VAL A 6 -17.29 -8.36 -10.18
C VAL A 6 -17.30 -6.87 -9.87
N GLU A 7 -18.29 -6.43 -9.09
CA GLU A 7 -18.28 -5.12 -8.48
C GLU A 7 -17.02 -5.06 -7.61
N SER A 8 -16.10 -4.18 -7.99
CA SER A 8 -14.94 -3.88 -7.17
C SER A 8 -15.45 -3.32 -5.84
N ASP A 9 -15.51 -4.16 -4.82
CA ASP A 9 -15.83 -3.73 -3.48
C ASP A 9 -14.73 -2.76 -3.04
N ALA A 10 -15.04 -1.47 -3.04
CA ALA A 10 -14.08 -0.42 -2.72
C ALA A 10 -13.54 -0.51 -1.29
N VAL A 11 -14.18 -1.31 -0.43
CA VAL A 11 -13.80 -1.54 0.96
C VAL A 11 -13.04 -2.85 1.09
N ASN A 12 -13.57 -3.95 0.56
CA ASN A 12 -12.99 -5.28 0.77
C ASN A 12 -11.94 -5.66 -0.28
N HIS A 13 -12.04 -5.16 -1.52
CA HIS A 13 -11.08 -5.43 -2.60
C HIS A 13 -10.86 -4.20 -3.50
N PRO A 14 -10.21 -3.14 -3.00
CA PRO A 14 -9.95 -1.98 -3.81
C PRO A 14 -9.02 -2.38 -4.97
N GLN A 15 -9.42 -2.12 -6.21
CA GLN A 15 -8.72 -2.55 -7.43
C GLN A 15 -7.22 -2.21 -7.44
N HIS A 16 -6.83 -1.13 -6.77
CA HIS A 16 -5.45 -0.66 -6.69
C HIS A 16 -4.58 -1.39 -5.64
N TYR A 17 -5.15 -2.30 -4.84
CA TYR A 17 -4.40 -3.17 -3.92
C TYR A 17 -4.40 -4.65 -4.34
N THR A 18 -5.21 -5.02 -5.33
CA THR A 18 -5.32 -6.39 -5.87
C THR A 18 -4.66 -6.56 -7.24
N SER A 19 -4.20 -5.47 -7.87
CA SER A 19 -3.59 -5.48 -9.22
C SER A 19 -2.07 -5.65 -9.23
N HIS A 20 -1.44 -5.92 -8.09
CA HIS A 20 0.01 -6.10 -8.04
C HIS A 20 0.42 -7.40 -8.75
N PRO A 21 1.50 -7.41 -9.56
CA PRO A 21 1.91 -8.60 -10.34
C PRO A 21 2.17 -9.86 -9.51
N SER A 22 2.39 -9.74 -8.20
CA SER A 22 2.56 -10.90 -7.30
C SER A 22 1.28 -11.65 -6.98
N GLY A 23 0.10 -11.09 -7.25
CA GLY A 23 -1.20 -11.68 -6.88
C GLY A 23 -1.50 -11.69 -5.37
N VAL A 24 -0.68 -11.01 -4.56
CA VAL A 24 -0.87 -10.87 -3.12
C VAL A 24 -1.55 -9.53 -2.83
N GLU A 25 -2.46 -9.48 -1.86
CA GLU A 25 -3.05 -8.21 -1.44
C GLU A 25 -2.09 -7.46 -0.51
N CYS A 26 -2.00 -6.14 -0.68
CA CYS A 26 -1.14 -5.29 0.16
C CYS A 26 -1.43 -5.45 1.67
N ILE A 27 -2.69 -5.72 2.06
CA ILE A 27 -3.08 -5.87 3.46
C ILE A 27 -2.45 -7.12 4.11
N THR A 28 -2.35 -8.23 3.38
CA THR A 28 -1.73 -9.50 3.85
C THR A 28 -0.28 -9.32 4.29
N ILE A 29 0.42 -8.31 3.76
CA ILE A 29 1.79 -7.98 4.15
C ILE A 29 1.80 -6.93 5.26
N THR A 30 1.03 -5.86 5.07
CA THR A 30 1.11 -4.68 5.94
C THR A 30 0.44 -4.87 7.30
N GLU A 31 -0.46 -5.84 7.47
CA GLU A 31 -1.07 -6.17 8.76
C GLU A 31 -0.07 -6.72 9.79
N HIS A 32 1.02 -7.33 9.33
CA HIS A 32 2.10 -7.83 10.18
C HIS A 32 3.15 -6.75 10.53
N MET A 33 2.91 -5.49 10.14
CA MET A 33 3.83 -4.38 10.33
C MET A 33 3.29 -3.37 11.34
N GLY A 34 4.21 -2.65 11.99
CA GLY A 34 3.85 -1.46 12.76
C GLY A 34 3.34 -0.33 11.86
N PHE A 35 2.59 0.61 12.45
CA PHE A 35 1.91 1.69 11.72
C PHE A 35 2.77 2.41 10.67
N ASN A 36 4.00 2.81 11.03
CA ASN A 36 4.87 3.53 10.10
C ASN A 36 5.29 2.65 8.91
N LEU A 37 5.74 1.42 9.19
CA LEU A 37 6.23 0.49 8.18
C LEU A 37 5.11 0.04 7.25
N GLY A 38 3.93 -0.30 7.79
CA GLY A 38 2.78 -0.69 6.98
C GLY A 38 2.34 0.44 6.05
N ASN A 39 2.33 1.70 6.52
CA ASN A 39 2.04 2.83 5.64
C ASN A 39 3.12 3.06 4.59
N ALA A 40 4.40 2.98 4.95
CA ALA A 40 5.49 3.12 3.98
C ALA A 40 5.38 2.10 2.84
N VAL A 41 5.16 0.82 3.17
CA VAL A 41 4.94 -0.25 2.19
C VAL A 41 3.69 0.02 1.36
N LYS A 42 2.56 0.41 1.97
CA LYS A 42 1.33 0.76 1.23
C LYS A 42 1.56 1.84 0.17
N TYR A 43 2.36 2.87 0.47
CA TYR A 43 2.66 3.92 -0.51
C TYR A 43 3.60 3.45 -1.61
N ILE A 44 4.63 2.65 -1.27
CA ILE A 44 5.50 2.01 -2.28
C ILE A 44 4.68 1.12 -3.21
N TRP A 45 3.79 0.31 -2.63
CA TRP A 45 2.92 -0.61 -3.35
C TRP A 45 2.02 0.10 -4.36
N ARG A 46 1.59 1.32 -4.04
CA ARG A 46 0.66 2.10 -4.86
C ARG A 46 1.32 3.01 -5.88
N ALA A 47 2.61 3.32 -5.74
CA ALA A 47 3.30 4.34 -6.53
C ALA A 47 3.10 4.18 -8.04
N ASP A 48 3.13 2.95 -8.56
CA ASP A 48 2.94 2.67 -9.98
C ASP A 48 1.51 2.21 -10.35
N LEU A 49 0.62 2.13 -9.37
CA LEU A 49 -0.77 1.68 -9.53
C LEU A 49 -1.80 2.81 -9.43
N LYS A 50 -1.41 4.01 -8.97
CA LYS A 50 -2.29 5.18 -8.83
C LYS A 50 -1.56 6.52 -8.97
N ALA A 51 -2.16 7.43 -9.74
CA ALA A 51 -1.86 8.86 -9.75
C ALA A 51 -0.37 9.22 -9.91
N ASP A 52 0.22 9.91 -8.92
CA ASP A 52 1.60 10.44 -8.94
C ASP A 52 2.53 9.58 -8.07
N ALA A 53 3.33 8.76 -8.75
CA ALA A 53 4.35 7.91 -8.14
C ALA A 53 5.30 8.69 -7.23
N ILE A 54 5.67 9.92 -7.60
CA ILE A 54 6.62 10.73 -6.83
C ILE A 54 5.99 11.18 -5.51
N GLU A 55 4.70 11.54 -5.51
CA GLU A 55 4.00 11.92 -4.28
C GLU A 55 3.91 10.73 -3.31
N ASP A 56 3.58 9.54 -3.82
CA ASP A 56 3.51 8.33 -2.99
C ASP A 56 4.89 7.94 -2.44
N LEU A 57 5.96 8.03 -3.24
CA LEU A 57 7.33 7.80 -2.75
C LEU A 57 7.76 8.83 -1.70
N LYS A 58 7.37 10.10 -1.83
CA LYS A 58 7.60 11.13 -0.80
C LYS A 58 6.87 10.79 0.51
N LYS A 59 5.64 10.29 0.44
CA LYS A 59 4.89 9.82 1.63
C LYS A 59 5.54 8.60 2.25
N ALA A 60 5.99 7.63 1.44
CA ALA A 60 6.71 6.46 1.94
C ALA A 60 7.96 6.86 2.73
N ARG A 61 8.77 7.79 2.18
CA ARG A 61 9.92 8.37 2.88
C ARG A 61 9.53 9.01 4.20
N TRP A 62 8.48 9.82 4.23
CA TRP A 62 8.01 10.48 5.47
C TRP A 62 7.70 9.48 6.59
N TYR A 63 7.07 8.34 6.27
CA TYR A 63 6.82 7.29 7.25
C TYR A 63 8.09 6.56 7.70
N LEU A 64 9.05 6.35 6.78
CA LEU A 64 10.35 5.76 7.13
C LEU A 64 11.17 6.67 8.05
N ASP A 65 11.22 7.97 7.76
CA ASP A 65 11.93 8.95 8.61
C ASP A 65 11.36 8.94 10.04
N ARG A 66 10.04 8.82 10.19
CA ARG A 66 9.39 8.66 11.50
C ARG A 66 9.72 7.35 12.18
N GLU A 67 9.83 6.26 11.43
CA GLU A 67 10.22 4.96 11.98
C GLU A 67 11.67 4.96 12.46
N LEU A 68 12.57 5.60 11.70
CA LEU A 68 13.97 5.81 12.08
C LEU A 68 14.06 6.61 13.39
N LYS A 69 13.37 7.75 13.45
CA LYS A 69 13.29 8.56 14.67
C LYS A 69 12.74 7.78 15.86
N ARG A 70 11.68 6.96 15.65
CA ARG A 70 11.11 6.10 16.70
C ARG A 70 12.12 5.08 17.23
N ARG A 71 13.03 4.60 16.38
CA ARG A 71 14.09 3.64 16.72
C ARG A 71 15.38 4.28 17.24
N GLY A 72 15.44 5.61 17.33
CA GLY A 72 16.59 6.33 17.85
C GLY A 72 17.70 6.61 16.83
N ALA A 73 17.41 6.52 15.53
CA ALA A 73 18.31 7.07 14.52
C ALA A 73 18.10 8.59 14.41
N GLU A 74 19.20 9.34 14.38
CA GLU A 74 19.24 10.81 14.21
C GLU A 74 19.14 11.23 12.73
#